data_AF-A0A378A0B9-F1
#
_entry.id   AF-A0A378A0B9-F1
#
_cell.length_a   1.000
_cell.length_b   1.000
_cell.length_c   1.000
_cell.angle_alpha   90.00
_cell.angle_beta   90.00
_cell.angle_gamma   90.00
#
_symmetry.space_group_name_H-M   'P 1'
#
loop_
_entity.id
_entity.type
_entity.pdbx_description
1 polymer ?
#
loop_
_entity_poly.entity_id
_entity_poly.type
_entity_poly.pdbx_seq_one_letter_code
_entity_poly.pdbx_strand_id
1 'polypeptide(L)'
;MPFKFTLSWLKGAQTIEATTVSQLEKAHVRIGDTLRLTGTGMCNIRTPGSWSAKEDSPFLPFDCSQIVWNDAPPLPLPESDIVSKATALMQSVQRQLHPETDDDSRVSPALRSAIQKSGMVLLDDFGDIVQKTNDLCSAKDDCLRLKNALVNLGNTRNWETLTKRATAGKLDGVNVLLRPVSAESLENLVTTSTAPFVIRETSRAAQALNSPAPGGFLIASDEGSVLVNQPWPAVSLYDYPAHEQWGELRRLAGMLMHTPFHAEGIVTNLFTDANGTQHINLHRIPDRSGLWRYLGITLLLLSMVGCMAYHAVQALRRYQRHRQRMEEIQKYYESCLNPVLLPSSDSQD
;
A
#
# COMPACT_ATOMS: atom_id res chain seq x y z
N MET A 1 0.73 -15.29 -24.60
CA MET A 1 -0.02 -14.02 -24.73
C MET A 1 -0.32 -13.60 -26.18
N PRO A 2 0.59 -13.63 -27.17
CA PRO A 2 0.30 -13.01 -28.49
C PRO A 2 -0.79 -13.71 -29.31
N PHE A 3 -0.97 -15.02 -29.16
CA PHE A 3 -1.92 -15.80 -29.98
C PHE A 3 -3.41 -15.52 -29.67
N LYS A 4 -3.74 -15.17 -28.41
CA LYS A 4 -5.12 -14.83 -28.01
C LYS A 4 -5.53 -13.48 -28.59
N PHE A 5 -4.62 -12.49 -28.55
CA PHE A 5 -4.86 -11.16 -29.11
C PHE A 5 -5.02 -11.17 -30.62
N THR A 6 -4.17 -11.88 -31.36
CA THR A 6 -4.28 -11.98 -32.82
C THR A 6 -5.59 -12.64 -33.25
N LEU A 7 -6.07 -13.66 -32.50
CA LEU A 7 -7.37 -14.28 -32.75
C LEU A 7 -8.56 -13.37 -32.43
N SER A 8 -8.48 -12.56 -31.37
CA SER A 8 -9.55 -11.61 -31.02
C SER A 8 -9.64 -10.45 -32.01
N TRP A 9 -8.51 -9.93 -32.50
CA TRP A 9 -8.49 -8.92 -33.56
C TRP A 9 -9.11 -9.43 -34.87
N LEU A 10 -8.82 -10.68 -35.24
CA LEU A 10 -9.46 -11.38 -36.36
C LEU A 10 -10.98 -11.58 -36.18
N LYS A 11 -11.48 -11.55 -34.94
CA LYS A 11 -12.90 -11.70 -34.60
C LYS A 11 -13.66 -10.38 -34.45
N GLY A 12 -13.00 -9.24 -34.70
CA GLY A 12 -13.61 -7.91 -34.66
C GLY A 12 -13.58 -7.28 -33.27
N ALA A 13 -12.39 -6.98 -32.76
CA ALA A 13 -12.20 -6.19 -31.55
C ALA A 13 -12.88 -4.81 -31.70
N GLN A 14 -13.68 -4.41 -30.72
CA GLN A 14 -14.42 -3.14 -30.74
C GLN A 14 -13.91 -2.18 -29.67
N THR A 15 -14.11 -0.89 -29.89
CA THR A 15 -13.91 0.13 -28.86
C THR A 15 -15.23 0.36 -28.13
N ILE A 16 -15.24 0.08 -26.83
CA ILE A 16 -16.41 0.22 -25.96
C ILE A 16 -16.16 1.39 -25.02
N GLU A 17 -17.00 2.41 -25.12
CA GLU A 17 -17.03 3.52 -24.18
C GLU A 17 -18.20 3.34 -23.22
N ALA A 18 -17.93 3.40 -21.91
CA ALA A 18 -18.98 3.29 -20.89
C ALA A 18 -18.77 4.31 -19.79
N THR A 19 -19.89 4.96 -19.41
CA THR A 19 -19.96 5.94 -18.33
C THR A 19 -20.77 5.45 -17.13
N THR A 20 -21.45 4.31 -17.28
CA THR A 20 -22.31 3.69 -16.27
C THR A 20 -22.14 2.17 -16.26
N VAL A 21 -22.43 1.56 -15.12
CA VAL A 21 -22.35 0.09 -14.92
C VAL A 21 -23.26 -0.64 -15.92
N SER A 22 -24.51 -0.16 -16.08
CA SER A 22 -25.46 -0.75 -17.02
C SER A 22 -25.03 -0.68 -18.49
N GLN A 23 -24.32 0.38 -18.90
CA GLN A 23 -23.78 0.47 -20.27
C GLN A 23 -22.72 -0.60 -20.51
N LEU A 24 -21.81 -0.80 -19.56
CA LEU A 24 -20.74 -1.79 -19.67
C LEU A 24 -21.31 -3.22 -19.67
N GLU A 25 -22.32 -3.48 -18.85
CA GLU A 25 -23.01 -4.78 -18.78
C GLU A 25 -23.67 -5.16 -20.12
N LYS A 26 -24.36 -4.20 -20.76
CA LYS A 26 -25.00 -4.39 -22.07
C LYS A 26 -24.01 -4.57 -23.22
N ALA A 27 -22.79 -4.06 -23.08
CA ALA A 27 -21.78 -4.11 -24.12
C ALA A 27 -21.18 -5.51 -24.31
N HIS A 28 -21.35 -6.43 -23.35
CA HIS A 28 -20.84 -7.81 -23.41
C HIS A 28 -19.35 -7.89 -23.79
N VAL A 29 -18.52 -7.22 -22.99
CA VAL A 29 -17.05 -7.11 -23.15
C VAL A 29 -16.38 -8.46 -23.44
N ARG A 30 -15.41 -8.46 -24.36
CA ARG A 30 -14.62 -9.63 -24.73
C ARG A 30 -13.12 -9.35 -24.58
N ILE A 31 -12.35 -10.42 -24.43
CA ILE A 31 -10.88 -10.33 -24.45
C ILE A 31 -10.43 -9.80 -25.81
N GLY A 32 -9.60 -8.76 -25.80
CA GLY A 32 -9.11 -8.05 -26.98
C GLY A 32 -9.88 -6.78 -27.35
N ASP A 33 -11.02 -6.51 -26.72
CA ASP A 33 -11.72 -5.23 -26.88
C ASP A 33 -10.92 -4.10 -26.24
N THR A 34 -11.10 -2.89 -26.77
CA THR A 34 -10.56 -1.67 -26.17
C THR A 34 -11.65 -1.03 -25.32
N LEU A 35 -11.40 -0.85 -24.03
CA LEU A 35 -12.32 -0.15 -23.14
C LEU A 35 -11.85 1.26 -22.88
N ARG A 36 -12.81 2.18 -22.83
CA ARG A 36 -12.63 3.53 -22.29
C ARG A 36 -13.75 3.81 -21.30
N LEU A 37 -13.40 3.69 -20.03
CA LEU A 37 -14.31 3.75 -18.91
C LEU A 37 -14.10 5.05 -18.16
N THR A 38 -15.21 5.69 -17.81
CA THR A 38 -15.24 6.84 -16.91
C THR A 38 -16.39 6.65 -15.95
N GLY A 39 -16.19 6.96 -14.69
CA GLY A 39 -17.24 6.76 -13.71
C GLY A 39 -16.75 7.09 -12.32
N THR A 40 -17.58 6.75 -11.35
CA THR A 40 -17.23 6.86 -9.93
C THR A 40 -17.25 5.47 -9.34
N GLY A 41 -16.18 5.12 -8.65
CA GLY A 41 -16.00 3.81 -8.06
C GLY A 41 -15.19 3.89 -6.79
N MET A 42 -14.79 2.72 -6.32
CA MET A 42 -14.04 2.53 -5.08
C MET A 42 -12.68 1.94 -5.41
N CYS A 43 -11.60 2.51 -4.89
CA CYS A 43 -10.31 1.83 -4.96
C CYS A 43 -10.39 0.53 -4.18
N ASN A 44 -9.94 -0.56 -4.79
CA ASN A 44 -9.91 -1.86 -4.13
C ASN A 44 -9.00 -1.80 -2.90
N ILE A 45 -9.20 -2.72 -1.94
CA ILE A 45 -8.34 -2.82 -0.78
C ILE A 45 -7.46 -4.05 -0.94
N ARG A 46 -6.19 -3.91 -0.58
CA ARG A 46 -5.25 -5.01 -0.70
C ARG A 46 -5.67 -6.16 0.19
N THR A 47 -5.83 -7.33 -0.42
CA THR A 47 -5.93 -8.58 0.32
C THR A 47 -4.54 -9.22 0.34
N PRO A 48 -4.00 -9.62 1.50
CA PRO A 48 -2.76 -10.39 1.54
C PRO A 48 -2.86 -11.63 0.65
N GLY A 49 -1.97 -11.77 -0.33
CA GLY A 49 -1.96 -12.90 -1.28
C GLY A 49 -2.70 -12.67 -2.61
N SER A 50 -3.40 -11.54 -2.80
CA SER A 50 -3.88 -11.14 -4.14
C SER A 50 -2.72 -10.59 -4.97
N TRP A 51 -2.60 -11.01 -6.24
CA TRP A 51 -1.60 -10.47 -7.15
C TRP A 51 -1.79 -8.96 -7.33
N SER A 52 -0.75 -8.18 -7.03
CA SER A 52 -0.68 -6.76 -7.36
C SER A 52 0.57 -6.50 -8.17
N ALA A 53 0.45 -5.78 -9.28
CA ALA A 53 1.59 -5.43 -10.13
C ALA A 53 2.61 -4.47 -9.45
N LYS A 54 2.25 -3.87 -8.30
CA LYS A 54 3.09 -2.95 -7.54
C LYS A 54 2.97 -3.24 -6.04
N GLU A 55 4.06 -3.41 -5.30
CA GLU A 55 4.03 -3.70 -3.86
C GLU A 55 3.72 -2.44 -3.02
N ASP A 56 4.19 -1.28 -3.46
CA ASP A 56 4.02 0.01 -2.75
C ASP A 56 2.97 0.90 -3.44
N SER A 57 1.76 0.95 -2.87
CA SER A 57 0.74 1.95 -3.22
C SER A 57 0.90 3.17 -2.31
N PRO A 58 0.90 4.41 -2.84
CA PRO A 58 0.91 5.59 -1.99
C PRO A 58 -0.37 5.71 -1.15
N PHE A 59 -1.46 5.05 -1.55
CA PHE A 59 -2.76 5.10 -0.87
C PHE A 59 -2.99 3.94 0.11
N LEU A 60 -1.96 3.21 0.54
CA LEU A 60 -2.10 2.08 1.46
C LEU A 60 -3.05 2.42 2.63
N PRO A 61 -4.05 1.57 2.92
CA PRO A 61 -4.27 0.20 2.43
C PRO A 61 -4.98 0.06 1.06
N PHE A 62 -5.36 1.17 0.44
CA PHE A 62 -6.08 1.18 -0.83
C PHE A 62 -5.14 0.95 -2.03
N ASP A 63 -5.62 0.18 -2.99
CA ASP A 63 -5.00 -0.09 -4.27
C ASP A 63 -5.84 0.50 -5.41
N CYS A 64 -5.52 1.74 -5.78
CA CYS A 64 -6.20 2.44 -6.87
C CYS A 64 -5.72 2.01 -8.27
N SER A 65 -4.90 0.95 -8.39
CA SER A 65 -4.72 0.26 -9.68
C SER A 65 -5.87 -0.70 -10.00
N GLN A 66 -6.75 -0.92 -9.03
CA GLN A 66 -7.96 -1.72 -9.15
C GLN A 66 -9.16 -0.91 -8.66
N ILE A 67 -10.19 -0.80 -9.48
CA ILE A 67 -11.41 -0.06 -9.16
C ILE A 67 -12.59 -1.02 -9.12
N VAL A 68 -13.29 -1.04 -8.00
CA VAL A 68 -14.61 -1.65 -7.88
C VAL A 68 -15.64 -0.65 -8.38
N TRP A 69 -16.40 -1.03 -9.39
CA TRP A 69 -17.44 -0.22 -10.01
C TRP A 69 -18.78 -0.95 -10.02
N ASN A 70 -19.69 -0.52 -9.16
CA ASN A 70 -21.04 -1.06 -9.03
C ASN A 70 -22.03 0.06 -8.64
N ASP A 71 -23.32 -0.25 -8.69
CA ASP A 71 -24.40 0.66 -8.27
C ASP A 71 -24.79 0.45 -6.79
N ALA A 72 -23.93 -0.19 -6.00
CA ALA A 72 -24.20 -0.45 -4.59
C ALA A 72 -24.02 0.82 -3.74
N PRO A 73 -24.76 0.97 -2.63
CA PRO A 73 -24.50 2.05 -1.69
C PRO A 73 -23.05 2.00 -1.19
N PRO A 74 -22.37 3.16 -1.06
CA PRO A 74 -21.01 3.20 -0.56
C PRO A 74 -20.96 2.66 0.87
N LEU A 75 -19.86 1.97 1.22
CA LEU A 75 -19.66 1.54 2.60
C LEU A 75 -19.56 2.78 3.51
N PRO A 76 -20.15 2.73 4.72
CA PRO A 76 -20.03 3.81 5.67
C PRO A 76 -18.57 4.01 6.07
N LEU A 77 -18.23 5.25 6.45
CA LEU A 77 -16.92 5.52 7.03
C LEU A 77 -16.73 4.70 8.32
N PRO A 78 -15.51 4.22 8.59
CA PRO A 78 -15.26 3.43 9.78
C PRO A 78 -15.48 4.27 11.04
N GLU A 79 -16.17 3.67 12.01
CA GLU A 79 -16.44 4.20 13.34
C GLU A 79 -15.95 3.21 14.40
N SER A 80 -15.42 3.72 15.52
CA SER A 80 -14.94 2.89 16.62
C SER A 80 -15.09 3.64 17.95
N ASP A 81 -15.87 3.06 18.86
CA ASP A 81 -16.01 3.56 20.23
C ASP A 81 -14.69 3.50 20.99
N ILE A 82 -13.85 2.50 20.71
CA ILE A 82 -12.54 2.34 21.35
C ILE A 82 -11.63 3.50 20.94
N VAL A 83 -11.58 3.83 19.65
CA VAL A 83 -10.79 4.97 19.18
C VAL A 83 -11.35 6.27 19.73
N SER A 84 -12.67 6.43 19.74
CA SER A 84 -13.32 7.62 20.31
C SER A 84 -12.94 7.83 21.78
N LYS A 85 -12.92 6.75 22.59
CA LYS A 85 -12.45 6.79 23.99
C LYS A 85 -10.96 7.11 24.10
N ALA A 86 -10.13 6.53 23.25
CA ALA A 86 -8.69 6.79 23.23
C ALA A 86 -8.39 8.25 22.88
N THR A 87 -9.02 8.78 21.83
CA THR A 87 -8.91 10.18 21.43
C THR A 87 -9.44 11.11 22.52
N ALA A 88 -10.58 10.79 23.15
CA ALA A 88 -11.12 11.59 24.25
C ALA A 88 -10.17 11.65 25.46
N LEU A 89 -9.52 10.53 25.82
CA LEU A 89 -8.50 10.51 26.86
C LEU A 89 -7.29 11.37 26.50
N MET A 90 -6.76 11.22 25.28
CA MET A 90 -5.62 12.02 24.81
C MET A 90 -5.93 13.52 24.80
N GLN A 91 -7.06 13.91 24.21
CA GLN A 91 -7.52 15.30 24.17
C GLN A 91 -7.75 15.87 25.57
N SER A 92 -8.31 15.06 26.49
CA SER A 92 -8.48 15.46 27.88
C SER A 92 -7.17 15.81 28.56
N VAL A 93 -6.14 14.99 28.36
CA VAL A 93 -4.82 15.18 28.95
C VAL A 93 -4.13 16.37 28.30
N GLN A 94 -4.15 16.45 26.97
CA GLN A 94 -3.54 17.54 26.22
C GLN A 94 -4.15 18.91 26.58
N ARG A 95 -5.48 19.01 26.66
CA ARG A 95 -6.20 20.23 27.05
C ARG A 95 -5.82 20.69 28.45
N GLN A 96 -5.68 19.76 29.41
CA GLN A 96 -5.33 20.14 30.78
C GLN A 96 -3.85 20.49 30.94
N LEU A 97 -2.95 19.84 30.20
CA LEU A 97 -1.51 20.11 30.27
C LEU A 97 -1.11 21.36 29.48
N HIS A 98 -1.79 21.63 28.36
CA HIS A 98 -1.53 22.74 27.44
C HIS A 98 -2.83 23.51 27.15
N PRO A 99 -3.41 24.20 28.16
CA PRO A 99 -4.69 24.89 28.00
C PRO A 99 -4.57 26.10 27.07
N GLU A 100 -5.55 26.29 26.17
CA GLU A 100 -5.64 27.50 25.38
C GLU A 100 -6.23 28.67 26.18
N THR A 101 -6.13 29.90 25.67
CA THR A 101 -6.53 31.12 26.39
C THR A 101 -8.02 31.21 26.72
N ASP A 102 -8.86 30.46 25.99
CA ASP A 102 -10.33 30.53 26.05
C ASP A 102 -10.97 29.23 26.60
N ASP A 103 -10.17 28.31 27.15
CA ASP A 103 -10.70 27.09 27.76
C ASP A 103 -11.50 27.40 29.04
N ASP A 104 -12.72 26.85 29.13
CA ASP A 104 -13.60 26.79 30.31
C ASP A 104 -12.96 25.96 31.43
N SER A 105 -11.84 26.44 31.95
CA SER A 105 -11.14 25.80 33.04
C SER A 105 -11.81 26.19 34.35
N ARG A 106 -11.97 25.20 35.23
CA ARG A 106 -12.66 25.29 36.53
C ARG A 106 -11.95 26.20 37.55
N VAL A 107 -10.93 26.94 37.12
CA VAL A 107 -10.01 27.72 37.95
C VAL A 107 -9.96 29.17 37.46
N SER A 108 -9.81 30.13 38.38
CA SER A 108 -9.69 31.53 37.99
C SER A 108 -8.44 31.79 37.12
N PRO A 109 -8.51 32.67 36.10
CA PRO A 109 -7.37 33.00 35.24
C PRO A 109 -6.15 33.52 36.01
N ALA A 110 -6.38 34.23 37.13
CA ALA A 110 -5.31 34.77 37.99
C ALA A 110 -4.51 33.66 38.68
N LEU A 111 -5.18 32.62 39.20
CA LEU A 111 -4.52 31.48 39.83
C LEU A 111 -3.75 30.64 38.80
N ARG A 112 -4.32 30.45 37.60
CA ARG A 112 -3.64 29.75 36.49
C ARG A 112 -2.37 30.48 36.07
N SER A 113 -2.44 31.80 35.90
CA SER A 113 -1.26 32.62 35.57
C SER A 113 -0.19 32.57 36.66
N ALA A 114 -0.58 32.55 37.93
CA ALA A 114 0.37 32.43 39.05
C ALA A 114 1.08 31.06 39.07
N ILE A 115 0.37 29.98 38.74
CA ILE A 115 0.91 28.62 38.67
C ILE A 115 1.83 28.45 37.43
N GLN A 116 1.44 29.00 36.28
CA GLN A 116 2.31 29.01 35.10
C GLN A 116 3.58 29.83 35.33
N LYS A 117 3.49 30.97 36.02
CA LYS A 117 4.65 31.78 36.42
C LYS A 117 5.59 31.05 37.39
N SER A 118 5.08 30.10 38.18
CA SER A 118 5.91 29.26 39.04
C SER A 118 6.51 28.05 38.32
N GLY A 119 6.27 27.90 37.01
CA GLY A 119 6.77 26.82 36.19
C GLY A 119 6.10 25.47 36.48
N MET A 120 4.94 25.47 37.14
CA MET A 120 4.16 24.26 37.43
C MET A 120 2.99 24.14 36.43
N VAL A 121 2.59 22.90 36.14
CA VAL A 121 1.43 22.58 35.30
C VAL A 121 0.30 22.10 36.20
N LEU A 122 -0.91 22.57 35.95
CA LEU A 122 -2.09 22.24 36.74
C LEU A 122 -3.01 21.33 35.94
N LEU A 123 -3.33 20.16 36.49
CA LEU A 123 -4.50 19.38 36.08
C LEU A 123 -5.70 19.83 36.92
N ASP A 124 -6.63 20.51 36.28
CA ASP A 124 -7.84 21.08 36.91
C ASP A 124 -9.04 20.12 36.92
N ASP A 125 -8.97 19.03 36.15
CA ASP A 125 -9.96 17.95 36.15
C ASP A 125 -9.29 16.57 36.11
N PHE A 126 -8.60 16.25 37.20
CA PHE A 126 -7.96 14.95 37.35
C PHE A 126 -8.97 13.78 37.36
N GLY A 127 -10.21 14.03 37.81
CA GLY A 127 -11.29 13.05 37.80
C GLY A 127 -11.64 12.58 36.40
N ASP A 128 -11.76 13.51 35.45
CA ASP A 128 -12.05 13.24 34.04
C ASP A 128 -10.99 12.32 33.39
N ILE A 129 -9.70 12.56 33.66
CA ILE A 129 -8.60 11.70 33.16
C ILE A 129 -8.74 10.28 33.71
N VAL A 130 -9.06 10.13 35.00
CA VAL A 130 -9.26 8.81 35.63
C VAL A 130 -10.45 8.08 35.01
N GLN A 131 -11.58 8.77 34.81
CA GLN A 131 -12.79 8.19 34.23
C GLN A 131 -12.53 7.73 32.79
N LYS A 132 -11.98 8.60 31.93
CA LYS A 132 -11.64 8.26 30.53
C LYS A 132 -10.60 7.14 30.43
N THR A 133 -9.64 7.10 31.35
CA THR A 133 -8.69 5.97 31.44
C THR A 133 -9.40 4.67 31.79
N ASN A 134 -10.37 4.71 32.70
CA ASN A 134 -11.15 3.53 33.08
C ASN A 134 -12.04 3.03 31.93
N ASP A 135 -12.61 3.95 31.16
CA ASP A 135 -13.50 3.63 30.03
C ASP A 135 -12.78 2.97 28.86
N LEU A 136 -11.51 3.34 28.63
CA LEU A 136 -10.64 2.72 27.62
C LEU A 136 -9.97 1.45 28.13
N CYS A 137 -9.37 1.51 29.33
CA CYS A 137 -8.53 0.47 29.90
C CYS A 137 -9.30 -0.40 30.90
N SER A 138 -10.46 -0.92 30.51
CA SER A 138 -11.38 -1.61 31.42
C SER A 138 -10.88 -2.97 31.88
N ALA A 139 -10.05 -3.66 31.08
CA ALA A 139 -9.50 -4.95 31.49
C ALA A 139 -8.44 -4.78 32.59
N LYS A 140 -8.27 -5.81 33.42
CA LYS A 140 -7.35 -5.76 34.56
C LYS A 140 -5.91 -5.44 34.15
N ASP A 141 -5.48 -6.04 33.05
CA ASP A 141 -4.10 -5.96 32.56
C ASP A 141 -3.85 -4.83 31.54
N ASP A 142 -4.90 -4.07 31.18
CA ASP A 142 -4.76 -2.93 30.28
C ASP A 142 -4.13 -1.73 31.00
N CYS A 143 -3.24 -1.04 30.30
CA CYS A 143 -2.68 0.26 30.70
C CYS A 143 -2.05 0.28 32.12
N LEU A 144 -1.47 -0.83 32.58
CA LEU A 144 -0.95 -0.97 33.95
C LEU A 144 -0.02 0.18 34.38
N ARG A 145 0.88 0.62 33.48
CA ARG A 145 1.81 1.72 33.77
C ARG A 145 1.07 3.05 33.97
N LEU A 146 0.09 3.36 33.11
CA LEU A 146 -0.75 4.55 33.24
C LEU A 146 -1.61 4.50 34.51
N LYS A 147 -2.28 3.39 34.77
CA LYS A 147 -3.08 3.19 35.99
C LYS A 147 -2.25 3.42 37.25
N ASN A 148 -1.04 2.85 37.32
CA ASN A 148 -0.14 3.03 38.46
C ASN A 148 0.31 4.49 38.63
N ALA A 149 0.63 5.18 37.53
CA ALA A 149 0.98 6.60 37.56
C ALA A 149 -0.17 7.45 38.11
N LEU A 150 -1.39 7.22 37.63
CA LEU A 150 -2.58 7.93 38.11
C LEU A 150 -2.90 7.61 39.58
N VAL A 151 -2.74 6.36 40.03
CA VAL A 151 -2.90 5.99 41.45
C VAL A 151 -1.96 6.77 42.36
N ASN A 152 -0.70 6.92 41.93
CA ASN A 152 0.32 7.69 42.64
C ASN A 152 -0.02 9.20 42.66
N LEU A 153 -0.42 9.77 41.52
CA LEU A 153 -0.83 11.18 41.42
C LEU A 153 -2.08 11.48 42.26
N GLY A 154 -3.04 10.56 42.28
CA GLY A 154 -4.26 10.68 43.07
C GLY A 154 -4.10 10.39 44.57
N ASN A 155 -2.88 10.01 45.02
CA ASN A 155 -2.57 9.60 46.39
C ASN A 155 -3.58 8.57 46.94
N THR A 156 -3.76 7.47 46.19
CA THR A 156 -4.69 6.37 46.54
C THR A 156 -3.97 5.03 46.62
N ARG A 157 -4.60 4.03 47.24
CA ARG A 157 -3.99 2.70 47.43
C ARG A 157 -3.97 1.85 46.17
N ASN A 158 -5.01 1.93 45.34
CA ASN A 158 -5.17 1.12 44.15
C ASN A 158 -6.13 1.76 43.14
N TRP A 159 -6.12 1.24 41.92
CA TRP A 159 -6.94 1.71 40.81
C TRP A 159 -8.44 1.72 41.14
N GLU A 160 -8.95 0.65 41.78
CA GLU A 160 -10.37 0.52 42.12
C GLU A 160 -10.84 1.61 43.10
N THR A 161 -10.00 1.98 44.07
CA THR A 161 -10.32 3.07 45.01
C THR A 161 -10.32 4.41 44.30
N LEU A 162 -9.37 4.62 43.38
CA LEU A 162 -9.27 5.86 42.62
C LEU A 162 -10.49 6.04 41.70
N THR A 163 -10.87 5.01 40.95
CA THR A 163 -12.02 5.08 40.04
C THR A 163 -13.33 5.28 40.82
N LYS A 164 -13.54 4.58 41.94
CA LYS A 164 -14.71 4.83 42.81
C LYS A 164 -14.78 6.28 43.31
N ARG A 165 -13.65 6.89 43.64
CA ARG A 165 -13.60 8.32 44.03
C ARG A 165 -13.94 9.23 42.86
N ALA A 166 -13.41 8.94 41.66
CA ALA A 166 -13.68 9.68 40.45
C ALA A 166 -15.17 9.63 40.07
N THR A 167 -15.77 8.44 40.05
CA THR A 167 -17.20 8.27 39.71
C THR A 167 -18.14 8.90 40.73
N ALA A 168 -17.74 8.94 42.01
CA ALA A 168 -18.52 9.58 43.06
C ALA A 168 -18.36 11.12 43.11
N GLY A 169 -17.66 11.74 42.15
CA GLY A 169 -17.37 13.18 42.15
C GLY A 169 -16.42 13.64 43.26
N LYS A 170 -15.79 12.71 43.99
CA LYS A 170 -14.88 13.04 45.11
C LYS A 170 -13.51 13.56 44.65
N LEU A 171 -13.29 13.59 43.34
CA LEU A 171 -12.12 14.20 42.71
C LEU A 171 -12.45 15.56 42.05
N ASP A 172 -13.73 15.98 42.08
CA ASP A 172 -14.10 17.31 41.60
C ASP A 172 -13.46 18.38 42.51
N GLY A 173 -12.68 19.27 41.91
CA GLY A 173 -11.89 20.29 42.63
C GLY A 173 -10.53 19.82 43.16
N VAL A 174 -10.15 18.56 42.91
CA VAL A 174 -8.78 18.09 43.20
C VAL A 174 -7.84 18.53 42.08
N ASN A 175 -7.10 19.59 42.37
CA ASN A 175 -6.09 20.16 41.51
C ASN A 175 -4.75 19.43 41.71
N VAL A 176 -4.23 18.79 40.66
CA VAL A 176 -2.92 18.13 40.71
C VAL A 176 -1.87 19.05 40.09
N LEU A 177 -0.86 19.41 40.87
CA LEU A 177 0.26 20.23 40.42
C LEU A 177 1.43 19.34 40.02
N LEU A 178 1.83 19.45 38.75
CA LEU A 178 2.93 18.70 38.16
C LEU A 178 4.09 19.62 37.83
N ARG A 179 5.31 19.10 37.97
CA ARG A 179 6.48 19.71 37.33
C ARG A 179 6.39 19.47 35.81
N PRO A 180 7.00 20.32 34.96
CA PRO A 180 6.91 20.18 33.50
C PRO A 180 7.35 18.80 33.00
N VAL A 181 8.43 18.26 33.55
CA VAL A 181 8.92 16.91 33.20
C VAL A 181 7.91 15.81 33.56
N SER A 182 7.17 15.97 34.67
CA SER A 182 6.14 15.02 35.08
C SER A 182 4.88 15.12 34.23
N ALA A 183 4.53 16.33 33.80
CA ALA A 183 3.46 16.57 32.82
C ALA A 183 3.78 15.91 31.47
N GLU A 184 4.97 16.16 30.93
CA GLU A 184 5.44 15.53 29.68
C GLU A 184 5.50 13.99 29.81
N SER A 185 5.95 13.48 30.96
CA SER A 185 5.97 12.04 31.24
C SER A 185 4.56 11.44 31.27
N LEU A 186 3.57 12.16 31.81
CA LEU A 186 2.17 11.73 31.82
C LEU A 186 1.59 11.72 30.40
N GLU A 187 1.86 12.77 29.61
CA GLU A 187 1.44 12.87 28.20
C GLU A 187 1.99 11.70 27.37
N ASN A 188 3.31 11.46 27.45
CA ASN A 188 3.96 10.34 26.76
C ASN A 188 3.42 8.98 27.20
N LEU A 189 3.11 8.82 28.49
CA LEU A 189 2.54 7.59 29.02
C LEU A 189 1.13 7.33 28.49
N VAL A 190 0.32 8.37 28.35
CA VAL A 190 -1.02 8.29 27.76
C VAL A 190 -0.92 7.97 26.28
N THR A 191 -0.09 8.68 25.52
CA THR A 191 0.15 8.41 24.09
C THR A 191 0.62 6.98 23.86
N THR A 192 1.57 6.49 24.65
CA THR A 192 2.09 5.12 24.51
C THR A 192 1.06 4.06 24.92
N SER A 193 0.24 4.34 25.95
CA SER A 193 -0.77 3.39 26.44
C SER A 193 -1.99 3.29 25.52
N THR A 194 -2.34 4.37 24.82
CA THR A 194 -3.48 4.42 23.90
C THR A 194 -3.15 3.92 22.50
N ALA A 195 -1.90 4.06 22.05
CA ALA A 195 -1.47 3.70 20.70
C ALA A 195 -1.88 2.29 20.23
N PRO A 196 -1.73 1.21 21.03
CA PRO A 196 -2.10 -0.14 20.60
C PRO A 196 -3.60 -0.30 20.31
N PHE A 197 -4.46 0.44 21.02
CA PHE A 197 -5.89 0.43 20.78
C PHE A 197 -6.21 1.04 19.42
N VAL A 198 -5.63 2.20 19.11
CA VAL A 198 -5.88 2.89 17.85
C VAL A 198 -5.31 2.09 16.67
N ILE A 199 -4.06 1.62 16.74
CA ILE A 199 -3.43 0.84 15.66
C ILE A 199 -4.25 -0.42 15.34
N ARG A 200 -4.69 -1.16 16.37
CA ARG A 200 -5.47 -2.38 16.19
C ARG A 200 -6.81 -2.10 15.53
N GLU A 201 -7.52 -1.06 15.99
CA GLU A 201 -8.80 -0.67 15.42
C GLU A 201 -8.64 -0.14 13.99
N THR A 202 -7.63 0.67 13.70
CA THR A 202 -7.30 1.14 12.35
C THR A 202 -7.05 -0.03 11.40
N SER A 203 -6.22 -1.00 11.80
CA SER A 203 -5.94 -2.18 10.97
C SER A 203 -7.19 -3.04 10.74
N ARG A 204 -8.00 -3.25 11.79
CA ARG A 204 -9.27 -3.97 11.69
C ARG A 204 -10.26 -3.27 10.77
N ALA A 205 -10.39 -1.95 10.87
CA ALA A 205 -11.27 -1.15 10.03
C ALA A 205 -10.80 -1.16 8.57
N ALA A 206 -9.50 -1.00 8.33
CA ALA A 206 -8.91 -1.13 7.00
C ALA A 206 -9.24 -2.48 6.34
N GLN A 207 -9.14 -3.58 7.10
CA GLN A 207 -9.50 -4.92 6.60
C GLN A 207 -11.01 -5.07 6.37
N ALA A 208 -11.86 -4.50 7.23
CA ALA A 208 -13.31 -4.57 7.08
C ALA A 208 -13.82 -3.87 5.80
N LEU A 209 -13.11 -2.84 5.34
CA LEU A 209 -13.40 -2.17 4.08
C LEU A 209 -13.12 -3.06 2.84
N ASN A 210 -12.40 -4.18 3.00
CA ASN A 210 -12.08 -5.14 1.93
C ASN A 210 -13.26 -6.10 1.58
N SER A 211 -14.49 -5.69 1.85
CA SER A 211 -15.70 -6.46 1.55
C SER A 211 -16.61 -5.63 0.64
N PRO A 212 -16.22 -5.43 -0.65
CA PRO A 212 -17.06 -4.72 -1.58
C PRO A 212 -18.40 -5.45 -1.77
N ALA A 213 -19.45 -4.69 -2.04
CA ALA A 213 -20.76 -5.26 -2.34
C ALA A 213 -20.68 -6.18 -3.57
N PRO A 214 -21.44 -7.29 -3.59
CA PRO A 214 -21.41 -8.25 -4.68
C PRO A 214 -21.90 -7.63 -6.00
N GLY A 215 -21.36 -8.12 -7.11
CA GLY A 215 -21.75 -7.69 -8.46
C GLY A 215 -21.01 -6.46 -9.00
N GLY A 216 -21.35 -6.09 -10.23
CA GLY A 216 -20.65 -5.02 -10.96
C GLY A 216 -19.31 -5.50 -11.53
N PHE A 217 -18.34 -4.60 -11.57
CA PHE A 217 -17.05 -4.82 -12.22
C PHE A 217 -15.89 -4.52 -11.29
N LEU A 218 -14.84 -5.32 -11.36
CA LEU A 218 -13.52 -4.98 -10.83
C LEU A 218 -12.59 -4.71 -12.02
N ILE A 219 -12.19 -3.46 -12.18
CA ILE A 219 -11.32 -3.01 -13.28
C ILE A 219 -9.90 -2.92 -12.75
N ALA A 220 -8.99 -3.75 -13.27
CA ALA A 220 -7.61 -3.81 -12.83
C ALA A 220 -6.64 -3.39 -13.95
N SER A 221 -5.61 -2.62 -13.61
CA SER A 221 -4.48 -2.36 -14.49
C SER A 221 -3.43 -3.47 -14.34
N ASP A 222 -3.15 -4.24 -15.40
CA ASP A 222 -2.09 -5.25 -15.41
C ASP A 222 -0.69 -4.66 -15.15
N GLU A 223 -0.52 -3.37 -15.45
CA GLU A 223 0.74 -2.63 -15.24
C GLU A 223 0.84 -1.98 -13.85
N GLY A 224 -0.18 -2.09 -13.00
CA GLY A 224 -0.23 -1.41 -11.70
C GLY A 224 -0.31 0.11 -11.79
N SER A 225 -0.79 0.64 -12.93
CA SER A 225 -1.04 2.07 -13.09
C SER A 225 -2.23 2.52 -12.26
N VAL A 226 -2.13 3.70 -11.65
CA VAL A 226 -3.21 4.27 -10.84
C VAL A 226 -4.32 4.79 -11.77
N LEU A 227 -5.55 4.34 -11.55
CA LEU A 227 -6.72 4.64 -12.39
C LEU A 227 -7.49 5.89 -11.94
N VAL A 228 -7.02 6.55 -10.88
CA VAL A 228 -7.67 7.72 -10.27
C VAL A 228 -6.76 8.94 -10.38
N ASN A 229 -7.39 10.11 -10.46
CA ASN A 229 -6.69 11.39 -10.45
C ASN A 229 -6.83 12.05 -9.07
N GLN A 230 -6.24 11.44 -8.05
CA GLN A 230 -6.22 11.96 -6.68
C GLN A 230 -4.80 12.39 -6.29
N PRO A 231 -4.65 13.47 -5.51
CA PRO A 231 -3.34 13.85 -4.98
C PRO A 231 -2.81 12.74 -4.09
N TRP A 232 -1.53 12.40 -4.25
CA TRP A 232 -0.89 11.38 -3.43
C TRP A 232 -0.75 11.91 -1.99
N PRO A 233 -1.01 11.08 -0.98
CA PRO A 233 -0.74 11.47 0.39
C PRO A 233 0.77 11.65 0.58
N ALA A 234 1.15 12.65 1.38
CA ALA A 234 2.56 12.95 1.65
C ALA A 234 3.25 11.87 2.48
N VAL A 235 2.47 11.18 3.33
CA VAL A 235 2.91 10.15 4.27
C VAL A 235 1.96 8.95 4.15
N SER A 236 2.49 7.74 4.23
CA SER A 236 1.66 6.52 4.22
C SER A 236 0.87 6.40 5.52
N LEU A 237 -0.32 5.78 5.48
CA LEU A 237 -1.18 5.63 6.65
C LEU A 237 -0.45 5.09 7.89
N TYR A 238 0.39 4.08 7.70
CA TYR A 238 1.07 3.39 8.81
C TYR A 238 2.30 4.13 9.33
N ASP A 239 2.76 5.17 8.63
CA ASP A 239 3.88 6.01 9.06
C ASP A 239 3.40 7.17 9.95
N TYR A 240 2.10 7.42 10.04
CA TYR A 240 1.52 8.41 10.96
C TYR A 240 1.63 7.96 12.43
N PRO A 241 1.75 8.90 13.38
CA PRO A 241 1.55 8.62 14.79
C PRO A 241 0.18 7.97 15.05
N ALA A 242 0.12 7.02 15.98
CA ALA A 242 -1.09 6.21 16.21
C ALA A 242 -2.38 7.02 16.37
N HIS A 243 -2.32 8.18 17.02
CA HIS A 243 -3.47 9.05 17.27
C HIS A 243 -4.01 9.74 16.00
N GLU A 244 -3.19 9.93 14.99
CA GLU A 244 -3.57 10.52 13.70
C GLU A 244 -4.01 9.46 12.69
N GLN A 245 -3.48 8.22 12.81
CA GLN A 245 -3.76 7.12 11.87
C GLN A 245 -5.26 6.91 11.63
N TRP A 246 -6.09 6.96 12.67
CA TRP A 246 -7.54 6.76 12.49
C TRP A 246 -8.20 7.88 11.67
N GLY A 247 -7.80 9.13 11.93
CA GLY A 247 -8.29 10.28 11.18
C GLY A 247 -7.89 10.18 9.71
N GLU A 248 -6.64 9.81 9.45
CA GLU A 248 -6.13 9.61 8.10
C GLU A 248 -6.80 8.44 7.38
N LEU A 249 -7.08 7.31 8.06
CA LEU A 249 -7.85 6.22 7.48
C LEU A 249 -9.24 6.70 7.05
N ARG A 250 -9.95 7.45 7.90
CA ARG A 250 -11.27 8.01 7.57
C ARG A 250 -11.20 8.99 6.40
N ARG A 251 -10.16 9.83 6.35
CA ARG A 251 -9.93 10.77 5.25
C ARG A 251 -9.67 10.03 3.93
N LEU A 252 -8.80 9.02 3.94
CA LEU A 252 -8.52 8.18 2.77
C LEU A 252 -9.77 7.41 2.33
N ALA A 253 -10.51 6.81 3.26
CA ALA A 253 -11.77 6.13 2.95
C ALA A 253 -12.79 7.11 2.33
N GLY A 254 -12.99 8.29 2.92
CA GLY A 254 -13.90 9.29 2.35
C GLY A 254 -13.52 9.73 0.94
N MET A 255 -12.23 9.80 0.64
CA MET A 255 -11.72 10.19 -0.67
C MET A 255 -11.77 9.06 -1.71
N LEU A 256 -11.44 7.83 -1.33
CA LEU A 256 -11.17 6.72 -2.27
C LEU A 256 -12.33 5.73 -2.43
N MET A 257 -13.34 5.79 -1.57
CA MET A 257 -14.53 4.94 -1.65
C MET A 257 -15.56 5.44 -2.69
N HIS A 258 -15.47 6.71 -3.07
CA HIS A 258 -16.31 7.34 -4.08
C HIS A 258 -15.46 8.29 -4.93
N THR A 259 -14.47 7.73 -5.61
CA THR A 259 -13.50 8.50 -6.40
C THR A 259 -13.84 8.43 -7.88
N PRO A 260 -13.80 9.57 -8.60
CA PRO A 260 -13.84 9.54 -10.05
C PRO A 260 -12.61 8.77 -10.57
N PHE A 261 -12.83 7.91 -11.54
CA PHE A 261 -11.78 7.13 -12.19
C PHE A 261 -11.87 7.26 -13.70
N HIS A 262 -10.72 7.06 -14.34
CA HIS A 262 -10.61 6.91 -15.78
C HIS A 262 -9.74 5.69 -16.07
N ALA A 263 -10.31 4.72 -16.78
CA ALA A 263 -9.60 3.51 -17.16
C ALA A 263 -9.68 3.33 -18.67
N GLU A 264 -8.51 3.24 -19.31
CA GLU A 264 -8.39 3.02 -20.75
C GLU A 264 -7.37 1.91 -21.00
N GLY A 265 -7.75 0.94 -21.83
CA GLY A 265 -6.88 -0.19 -22.10
C GLY A 265 -7.52 -1.27 -22.95
N ILE A 266 -6.70 -2.25 -23.33
CA ILE A 266 -7.15 -3.44 -24.02
C ILE A 266 -7.43 -4.53 -22.98
N VAL A 267 -8.57 -5.20 -23.10
CA VAL A 267 -8.96 -6.30 -22.21
C VAL A 267 -8.06 -7.49 -22.44
N THR A 268 -7.30 -7.88 -21.42
CA THR A 268 -6.36 -8.99 -21.47
C THR A 268 -6.92 -10.26 -20.83
N ASN A 269 -7.72 -10.08 -19.78
CA ASN A 269 -8.33 -11.14 -19.01
C ASN A 269 -9.75 -10.72 -18.58
N LEU A 270 -10.64 -11.71 -18.55
CA LEU A 270 -12.03 -11.54 -18.19
C LEU A 270 -12.51 -12.80 -17.46
N PHE A 271 -12.94 -12.66 -16.22
CA PHE A 271 -13.57 -13.75 -15.46
C PHE A 271 -14.58 -13.18 -14.46
N THR A 272 -15.49 -14.02 -13.97
CA THR A 272 -16.46 -13.63 -12.94
C THR A 272 -16.15 -14.41 -11.68
N ASP A 273 -16.11 -13.74 -10.53
CA ASP A 273 -15.88 -14.40 -9.25
C ASP A 273 -17.16 -15.01 -8.67
N ALA A 274 -17.02 -15.66 -7.50
CA ALA A 274 -18.15 -16.27 -6.79
C ALA A 274 -19.20 -15.25 -6.30
N ASN A 275 -18.82 -13.97 -6.19
CA ASN A 275 -19.70 -12.89 -5.77
C ASN A 275 -20.48 -12.29 -6.95
N GLY A 276 -20.28 -12.79 -8.16
CA GLY A 276 -20.90 -12.28 -9.38
C GLY A 276 -20.24 -11.01 -9.91
N THR A 277 -19.09 -10.60 -9.36
CA THR A 277 -18.33 -9.45 -9.84
C THR A 277 -17.49 -9.86 -11.04
N GLN A 278 -17.57 -9.09 -12.12
CA GLN A 278 -16.79 -9.35 -13.33
C GLN A 278 -15.44 -8.64 -13.26
N HIS A 279 -14.37 -9.41 -13.25
CA HIS A 279 -12.99 -8.95 -13.23
C HIS A 279 -12.53 -8.68 -14.67
N ILE A 280 -12.11 -7.45 -14.92
CA ILE A 280 -11.61 -6.96 -16.20
C ILE A 280 -10.18 -6.47 -16.01
N ASN A 281 -9.22 -7.15 -16.62
CA ASN A 281 -7.84 -6.68 -16.64
C ASN A 281 -7.58 -5.88 -17.90
N LEU A 282 -7.01 -4.69 -17.71
CA LEU A 282 -6.65 -3.75 -18.75
C LEU A 282 -5.13 -3.65 -18.87
N HIS A 283 -4.65 -3.75 -20.09
CA HIS A 283 -3.29 -3.41 -20.47
C HIS A 283 -3.29 -2.11 -21.25
N ARG A 284 -2.31 -1.24 -21.00
CA ARG A 284 -2.31 0.11 -21.53
C ARG A 284 -2.19 0.07 -23.05
N ILE A 285 -2.93 0.95 -23.73
CA ILE A 285 -2.74 1.16 -25.16
C ILE A 285 -1.41 1.92 -25.34
N PRO A 286 -0.48 1.41 -26.15
CA PRO A 286 0.79 2.09 -26.35
C PRO A 286 0.57 3.45 -27.02
N ASP A 287 1.05 4.50 -26.36
CA ASP A 287 1.03 5.85 -26.91
C ASP A 287 1.84 5.90 -28.23
N ARG A 288 1.60 6.92 -29.05
CA ARG A 288 2.27 7.10 -30.36
C ARG A 288 3.80 7.01 -30.25
N SER A 289 4.38 7.54 -29.17
CA SER A 289 5.81 7.42 -28.87
C SER A 289 6.24 5.99 -28.48
N GLY A 290 5.39 5.26 -27.76
CA GLY A 290 5.57 3.84 -27.43
C GLY A 290 5.59 2.97 -28.68
N LEU A 291 4.68 3.20 -29.63
CA LEU A 291 4.68 2.51 -30.91
C LEU A 291 5.98 2.69 -31.70
N TRP A 292 6.51 3.92 -31.74
CA TRP A 292 7.81 4.19 -32.37
C TRP A 292 8.97 3.48 -31.66
N ARG A 293 8.95 3.41 -30.33
CA ARG A 293 9.95 2.65 -29.57
C ARG A 293 9.86 1.16 -29.89
N TYR A 294 8.66 0.57 -29.92
CA TYR A 294 8.50 -0.83 -30.27
C TYR A 294 8.97 -1.13 -31.69
N LEU A 295 8.60 -0.30 -32.66
CA LEU A 295 9.08 -0.42 -34.04
C LEU A 295 10.62 -0.38 -34.11
N GLY A 296 11.24 0.56 -33.40
CA GLY A 296 12.70 0.68 -33.31
C GLY A 296 13.35 -0.56 -32.69
N ILE A 297 12.81 -1.07 -31.57
CA ILE A 297 13.32 -2.27 -30.90
C ILE A 297 13.18 -3.50 -31.80
N THR A 298 12.04 -3.66 -32.49
CA THR A 298 11.83 -4.78 -33.41
C THR A 298 12.81 -4.75 -34.58
N LEU A 299 13.04 -3.56 -35.18
CA LEU A 299 14.03 -3.39 -36.26
C LEU A 299 15.45 -3.70 -35.78
N LEU A 300 15.83 -3.24 -34.58
CA LEU A 300 17.13 -3.55 -33.99
C LEU A 300 17.30 -5.05 -33.71
N LEU A 301 16.28 -5.71 -33.18
CA LEU A 301 16.29 -7.17 -32.96
C LEU A 301 16.45 -7.93 -34.27
N LEU A 302 15.72 -7.55 -35.33
CA LEU A 302 15.86 -8.15 -36.66
C LEU A 302 17.28 -7.95 -37.21
N SER A 303 17.85 -6.75 -37.06
CA SER A 303 19.23 -6.47 -37.44
C SER A 303 20.22 -7.33 -36.66
N MET A 304 20.04 -7.48 -35.34
CA MET A 304 20.92 -8.29 -34.49
C MET A 304 20.87 -9.77 -34.87
N VAL A 305 19.67 -10.30 -35.12
CA VAL A 305 19.48 -11.68 -35.61
C VAL A 305 20.16 -11.86 -36.97
N GLY A 306 20.03 -10.89 -37.88
CA GLY A 306 20.71 -10.89 -39.18
C GLY A 306 22.24 -10.92 -39.04
N CYS A 307 22.80 -10.07 -38.18
CA CYS A 307 24.24 -10.05 -37.90
C CYS A 307 24.72 -11.37 -37.28
N MET A 308 23.98 -11.92 -36.32
CA MET A 308 24.31 -13.23 -35.73
C MET A 308 24.32 -14.34 -36.78
N ALA A 309 23.31 -14.41 -37.64
CA ALA A 309 23.25 -15.41 -38.71
C ALA A 309 24.44 -15.27 -39.68
N TYR A 310 24.78 -14.04 -40.06
CA TYR A 310 25.92 -13.76 -40.92
C TYR A 310 27.25 -14.19 -40.30
N HIS A 311 27.49 -13.81 -39.03
CA HIS A 311 28.70 -14.21 -38.32
C HIS A 311 28.78 -15.71 -38.08
N ALA A 312 27.65 -16.38 -37.80
CA ALA A 312 27.59 -17.83 -37.67
C ALA A 312 28.01 -18.53 -38.96
N VAL A 313 27.50 -18.08 -40.12
CA VAL A 313 27.90 -18.63 -41.43
C VAL A 313 29.38 -18.41 -41.70
N GLN A 314 29.91 -17.22 -41.41
CA GLN A 314 31.34 -16.94 -41.58
C GLN A 314 32.21 -17.82 -40.66
N ALA A 315 31.82 -17.98 -39.40
CA ALA A 315 32.52 -18.82 -38.44
C ALA A 315 32.56 -20.29 -38.91
N LEU A 316 31.43 -20.80 -39.42
CA LEU A 316 31.33 -22.16 -39.92
C LEU A 316 32.20 -22.37 -41.17
N ARG A 317 32.21 -21.41 -42.10
CA ARG A 317 33.13 -21.43 -43.26
C ARG A 317 34.60 -21.38 -42.84
N ARG A 318 34.95 -20.55 -41.85
CA ARG A 318 36.32 -20.45 -41.33
C ARG A 318 36.75 -21.77 -40.67
N TYR A 319 35.85 -22.39 -39.91
CA TYR A 319 36.10 -23.68 -39.26
C TYR A 319 36.33 -24.79 -40.29
N GLN A 320 35.49 -24.87 -41.33
CA GLN A 320 35.67 -25.84 -42.42
C GLN A 320 37.01 -25.66 -43.14
N ARG A 321 37.36 -24.42 -43.51
CA ARG A 321 38.66 -24.13 -44.15
C ARG A 321 39.84 -24.46 -43.23
N HIS A 322 39.73 -24.17 -41.93
CA HIS A 322 40.77 -24.51 -40.97
C HIS A 322 40.96 -26.03 -40.87
N ARG A 323 39.86 -26.79 -40.84
CA ARG A 323 39.90 -28.25 -40.83
C ARG A 323 40.58 -28.81 -42.09
N GLN A 324 40.20 -28.30 -43.26
CA GLN A 324 40.85 -28.66 -44.54
C GLN A 324 42.36 -28.35 -44.51
N ARG A 325 42.76 -27.17 -44.03
CA ARG A 325 44.18 -26.81 -43.90
C ARG A 325 44.93 -27.73 -42.94
N MET A 326 44.34 -28.11 -41.80
CA MET A 326 44.98 -29.03 -40.86
C MET A 326 45.16 -30.42 -41.47
N GLU A 327 44.19 -30.91 -42.25
CA GLU A 327 44.30 -32.15 -43.01
C GLU A 327 45.41 -32.08 -44.08
N GLU A 328 45.52 -30.96 -44.80
CA GLU A 328 46.60 -30.73 -45.78
C GLU A 328 47.98 -30.66 -45.11
N ILE A 329 48.11 -29.94 -43.99
CA ILE A 329 49.36 -29.85 -43.22
C ILE A 329 49.76 -31.23 -42.71
N GLN A 330 48.82 -32.00 -42.16
CA GLN A 330 49.10 -33.34 -41.66
C GLN A 330 49.57 -34.27 -42.78
N LYS A 331 48.90 -34.25 -43.96
CA LYS A 331 49.35 -34.98 -45.15
C LYS A 331 50.76 -34.58 -45.60
N TYR A 332 51.09 -33.29 -45.57
CA TYR A 332 52.43 -32.80 -45.92
C TYR A 332 53.50 -33.38 -44.98
N TYR A 333 53.30 -33.28 -43.66
CA TYR A 333 54.26 -33.84 -42.70
C TYR A 333 54.34 -35.37 -42.75
N GLU A 334 53.23 -36.07 -42.93
CA GLU A 334 53.21 -37.53 -43.16
C GLU A 334 54.01 -37.92 -44.41
N SER A 335 53.97 -37.11 -45.48
CA SER A 335 54.79 -37.34 -46.67
C SER A 335 56.28 -37.10 -46.45
N CYS A 336 56.67 -36.13 -45.60
CA CYS A 336 58.06 -35.88 -45.23
C CYS A 336 58.63 -36.90 -44.24
N LEU A 337 57.78 -37.51 -43.41
CA LEU A 337 58.14 -38.58 -42.47
C LEU A 337 58.15 -39.97 -43.13
N ASN A 338 57.85 -40.07 -44.42
CA ASN A 338 57.84 -41.32 -45.17
C ASN A 338 59.29 -41.75 -45.50
N PRO A 339 59.80 -42.87 -44.96
CA PRO A 339 61.22 -43.22 -45.01
C PRO A 339 61.59 -43.97 -46.30
N VAL A 340 61.36 -43.37 -47.48
CA VAL A 340 61.75 -43.96 -48.78
C VAL A 340 62.82 -43.13 -49.51
N LEU A 341 63.47 -42.19 -48.82
CA LEU A 341 64.64 -41.46 -49.34
C LEU A 341 65.80 -41.38 -48.33
N LEU A 342 65.96 -42.39 -47.49
CA LEU A 342 67.24 -42.63 -46.80
C LEU A 342 67.86 -43.88 -47.41
N PRO A 343 68.95 -43.79 -48.19
CA PRO A 343 69.65 -44.99 -48.64
C PRO A 343 70.20 -45.67 -47.39
N SER A 344 69.74 -46.88 -47.12
CA SER A 344 70.41 -47.77 -46.18
C SER A 344 71.83 -48.02 -46.70
N SER A 345 72.81 -47.67 -45.88
CA SER A 345 74.20 -48.06 -46.06
C SER A 345 74.28 -49.59 -45.95
N ASP A 346 74.25 -50.28 -47.09
CA ASP A 346 74.66 -51.68 -47.15
C ASP A 346 76.12 -51.77 -47.58
N SER A 347 76.89 -52.30 -46.65
CA SER A 347 78.25 -52.84 -46.73
C SER A 347 78.42 -53.87 -47.85
N GLN A 348 79.56 -53.81 -48.55
CA GLN A 348 80.23 -54.98 -49.14
C GLN A 348 81.73 -54.71 -49.35
N ASP A 349 82.52 -55.58 -48.71
CA ASP A 349 83.94 -55.98 -48.89
C ASP A 349 85.10 -54.97 -48.76
#